data_AF-A0A222F6I9-F1
#
_entry.id   AF-A0A222F6I9-F1
#
_cell.length_a   1.000
_cell.length_b   1.000
_cell.length_c   1.000
_cell.angle_alpha   90.00
_cell.angle_beta   90.00
_cell.angle_gamma   90.00
#
_symmetry.space_group_name_H-M   'P 1'
#
loop_
_entity.id
_entity.type
_entity.pdbx_description
1 polymer ?
#
loop_
_entity_poly.entity_id
_entity_poly.type
_entity_poly.pdbx_seq_one_letter_code
_entity_poly.pdbx_strand_id
1 'polypeptide(L)' 'MGTEYDAHIEAAVLALQIARQQIADEIRSYPTPVAGCDVDYNSLLSKRTQLTRALDVLNREIFVPTPRTLVDGSGVESR' A
#
# COMPACT_ATOMS: atom_id res chain seq x y z
N MET A 1 -15.54 16.83 0.39
CA MET A 1 -14.66 17.37 1.45
C MET A 1 -14.01 16.15 2.06
N GLY A 2 -12.81 15.81 1.58
CA GLY A 2 -12.05 14.66 2.09
C GLY A 2 -11.84 14.88 3.58
N THR A 3 -11.98 13.82 4.35
CA THR A 3 -11.81 13.87 5.79
C THR A 3 -10.33 14.09 6.13
N GLU A 4 -10.01 14.56 7.34
CA GLU A 4 -8.61 14.76 7.76
C GLU A 4 -7.77 13.48 7.63
N TYR A 5 -8.39 12.30 7.78
CA TYR A 5 -7.71 11.03 7.59
C TYR A 5 -7.40 10.72 6.12
N ASP A 6 -8.23 11.17 5.16
CA ASP A 6 -7.91 11.03 3.72
C ASP A 6 -6.65 11.83 3.37
N ALA A 7 -6.49 13.03 3.92
CA ALA A 7 -5.28 13.84 3.70
C ALA A 7 -4.02 13.16 4.26
N HIS A 8 -4.13 12.45 5.39
CA HIS A 8 -3.03 11.66 5.93
C HIS A 8 -2.69 10.45 5.05
N ILE A 9 -3.70 9.80 4.47
CA ILE A 9 -3.49 8.69 3.53
C ILE A 9 -2.80 9.19 2.26
N GLU A 10 -3.25 10.31 1.70
CA GLU A 10 -2.61 10.94 0.53
C GLU A 10 -1.15 11.31 0.82
N ALA A 11 -0.88 11.93 1.98
CA ALA A 11 0.48 12.27 2.41
C ALA A 11 1.37 11.03 2.55
N ALA A 12 0.84 9.94 3.11
CA ALA A 12 1.56 8.67 3.22
C ALA A 12 1.88 8.08 1.85
N VAL A 13 0.92 8.08 0.92
CA VAL A 13 1.14 7.62 -0.46
C VAL A 13 2.25 8.43 -1.14
N LEU A 14 2.21 9.76 -1.01
CA LEU A 14 3.22 10.66 -1.56
C LEU A 14 4.62 10.37 -0.99
N ALA A 15 4.73 10.20 0.32
CA ALA A 15 5.99 9.87 0.99
C ALA A 15 6.57 8.52 0.51
N LEU A 16 5.72 7.50 0.37
CA LEU A 16 6.13 6.18 -0.12
C LEU A 16 6.57 6.21 -1.58
N GLN A 17 5.93 7.04 -2.42
CA GLN A 17 6.34 7.24 -3.82
C GLN A 17 7.72 7.91 -3.92
N ILE A 18 7.95 8.96 -3.11
CA ILE A 18 9.24 9.65 -3.04
C ILE A 18 10.34 8.68 -2.61
N ALA A 19 10.13 7.92 -1.54
CA ALA A 19 11.09 6.92 -1.07
C ALA A 19 11.39 5.85 -2.13
N ARG A 20 10.37 5.39 -2.85
CA ARG A 20 10.55 4.40 -3.94
C ARG A 20 11.40 4.96 -5.08
N GLN A 21 11.23 6.25 -5.41
CA GLN A 21 12.01 6.91 -6.44
C GLN A 21 13.48 7.07 -6.02
N GLN A 22 13.74 7.50 -4.78
CA GLN A 22 15.09 7.61 -4.24
C GLN A 22 15.85 6.29 -4.31
N ILE A 23 15.21 5.18 -3.91
CA ILE A 23 15.83 3.85 -4.01
C ILE A 23 16.08 3.45 -5.47
N ALA A 24 15.19 3.82 -6.40
CA ALA A 24 15.41 3.55 -7.82
C ALA A 24 16.61 4.32 -8.37
N ASP A 25 16.79 5.57 -7.94
CA ASP A 25 17.93 6.41 -8.31
C ASP A 25 19.24 5.89 -7.71
N GLU A 26 19.21 5.41 -6.46
CA GLU A 26 20.33 4.74 -5.81
C GLU A 26 20.74 3.45 -6.55
N ILE A 27 19.77 2.59 -6.90
CA ILE A 27 20.00 1.37 -7.69
C ILE A 27 20.61 1.72 -9.05
N ARG A 28 20.12 2.78 -9.71
CA ARG A 28 20.62 3.22 -11.02
C ARG A 28 22.04 3.77 -10.95
N SER A 29 22.37 4.46 -9.85
CA SER A 29 23.69 5.05 -9.61
C SER A 29 24.67 4.05 -8.98
N TYR A 30 24.21 2.84 -8.67
CA TYR A 30 25.00 1.84 -7.99
C TYR A 30 26.12 1.32 -8.93
N PRO A 31 27.40 1.43 -8.53
CA PRO A 31 28.50 0.93 -9.34
C PRO A 31 28.40 -0.59 -9.50
N THR A 32 28.83 -1.13 -10.65
CA THR A 32 28.65 -2.54 -11.07
C THR A 32 28.73 -3.53 -9.91
N PRO A 33 27.60 -4.10 -9.47
CA PRO A 33 27.58 -4.96 -8.29
C PRO A 33 28.30 -6.26 -8.60
N VAL A 34 29.16 -6.71 -7.68
CA VAL A 34 29.63 -8.10 -7.68
C VAL A 34 28.44 -8.96 -7.28
N ALA A 35 27.82 -9.59 -8.28
CA ALA A 35 26.60 -10.38 -8.11
C ALA A 35 26.75 -11.38 -6.94
N GLY A 36 25.87 -11.24 -5.93
CA GLY A 36 25.74 -12.20 -4.82
C GLY A 36 26.41 -11.82 -3.50
N CYS A 37 27.30 -10.82 -3.46
CA CYS A 37 27.96 -10.39 -2.20
C CYS A 37 27.49 -9.01 -1.70
N ASP A 38 26.73 -8.29 -2.52
CA ASP A 38 26.35 -6.93 -2.23
C ASP A 38 25.08 -6.87 -1.37
N VAL A 39 25.30 -6.94 -0.06
CA VAL A 39 24.25 -6.86 0.97
C VAL A 39 23.47 -5.54 0.85
N ASP A 40 24.15 -4.46 0.49
CA ASP A 40 23.56 -3.13 0.37
C ASP A 40 22.64 -3.05 -0.86
N TYR A 41 23.07 -3.58 -2.01
CA TYR A 41 22.23 -3.68 -3.20
C TYR A 41 20.99 -4.58 -2.97
N ASN A 42 21.16 -5.72 -2.30
CA ASN A 42 20.04 -6.60 -1.95
C ASN A 42 19.06 -5.92 -0.98
N SER A 43 19.57 -5.13 -0.04
CA SER A 43 18.76 -4.31 0.86
C SER A 43 17.93 -3.29 0.10
N LEU A 44 18.52 -2.60 -0.89
CA LEU A 44 17.82 -1.66 -1.77
C LEU A 44 16.68 -2.34 -2.55
N LEU A 45 16.93 -3.51 -3.14
CA LEU A 45 15.89 -4.30 -3.84
C LEU A 45 14.75 -4.73 -2.91
N SER A 46 15.09 -5.17 -1.70
CA SER A 46 14.12 -5.56 -0.67
C SER A 46 13.23 -4.38 -0.27
N LYS A 47 13.84 -3.23 0.05
CA LYS A 47 13.12 -1.99 0.40
C LYS A 47 12.23 -1.49 -0.74
N ARG A 48 12.72 -1.50 -1.99
CA ARG A 48 11.90 -1.14 -3.17
C ARG A 48 10.66 -2.04 -3.29
N THR A 49 10.84 -3.33 -3.06
CA THR A 49 9.74 -4.31 -3.11
C THR A 49 8.73 -4.06 -1.99
N GLN A 50 9.21 -3.79 -0.77
CA GLN A 50 8.36 -3.45 0.37
C GLN A 50 7.51 -2.21 0.11
N LEU A 51 8.11 -1.12 -0.38
CA LEU A 51 7.39 0.12 -0.71
C LEU A 51 6.37 -0.09 -1.83
N THR A 52 6.71 -0.89 -2.84
CA THR A 52 5.79 -1.21 -3.95
C THR A 52 4.56 -1.95 -3.43
N ARG A 53 4.73 -2.91 -2.52
CA ARG A 53 3.62 -3.63 -1.88
C ARG A 53 2.75 -2.72 -1.00
N ALA A 54 3.37 -1.83 -0.22
CA ALA A 54 2.64 -0.87 0.60
C ALA A 54 1.77 0.06 -0.26
N LEU A 55 2.31 0.57 -1.36
CA LEU A 55 1.57 1.38 -2.32
C LEU A 55 0.44 0.60 -3.00
N ASP A 56 0.64 -0.67 -3.33
CA ASP A 56 -0.42 -1.52 -3.90
C ASP A 56 -1.59 -1.66 -2.92
N VAL A 57 -1.31 -1.93 -1.64
CA VAL A 57 -2.33 -2.05 -0.60
C VAL A 57 -3.09 -0.72 -0.40
N LEU A 58 -2.38 0.40 -0.36
CA LEU A 58 -2.99 1.72 -0.14
C LEU A 58 -3.83 2.21 -1.33
N ASN A 59 -3.47 1.84 -2.55
CA ASN A 59 -4.22 2.22 -3.76
C ASN A 59 -5.37 1.25 -4.08
N ARG A 60 -5.45 0.11 -3.39
CA ARG A 60 -6.48 -0.88 -3.65
C ARG A 60 -7.81 -0.39 -3.09
N GLU A 61 -8.83 -0.34 -3.93
CA GLU A 61 -10.20 -0.11 -3.46
C GLU A 61 -10.61 -1.28 -2.55
N ILE A 62 -10.80 -0.97 -1.26
CA ILE A 62 -11.30 -1.94 -0.30
C ILE A 62 -12.80 -2.07 -0.53
N PHE A 63 -13.20 -3.18 -1.14
CA PHE A 63 -14.60 -3.57 -1.17
C PHE A 63 -15.05 -3.93 0.25
N VAL A 64 -15.87 -3.06 0.85
CA VAL A 64 -16.57 -3.37 2.11
C VAL A 64 -17.91 -4.00 1.73
N PRO A 65 -18.14 -5.29 2.02
CA PRO A 65 -19.47 -5.88 1.87
C PRO A 65 -20.41 -5.11 2.79
N THR A 66 -21.37 -4.39 2.23
CA THR A 66 -22.39 -3.71 3.02
C THR A 66 -23.13 -4.75 3.85
N PRO A 67 -23.15 -4.63 5.19
CA PRO A 67 -23.97 -5.50 6.01
C PRO A 67 -25.42 -5.33 5.55
N ARG A 68 -26.07 -6.43 5.15
CA ARG A 68 -27.52 -6.46 4.99
C ARG A 68 -28.11 -6.11 6.35
N THR A 69 -28.61 -4.88 6.49
CA THR A 69 -29.55 -4.55 7.54
C THR A 69 -30.67 -5.59 7.45
N LEU A 70 -30.79 -6.45 8.46
CA LEU A 70 -32.03 -7.17 8.72
C LEU A 70 -33.06 -6.08 8.97
N VAL A 71 -33.96 -5.88 8.02
CA VAL A 71 -35.13 -5.03 8.22
C VAL A 71 -35.92 -5.60 9.39
N ASP A 72 -35.96 -4.88 10.50
CA ASP A 72 -36.86 -5.15 11.62
C ASP A 72 -38.30 -5.11 11.10
N GLY A 73 -38.91 -6.28 10.92
CA GLY A 73 -40.31 -6.33 10.47
C GLY A 73 -40.80 -7.61 9.79
N SER A 74 -39.99 -8.65 9.57
CA SER A 74 -40.54 -9.95 9.15
C SER A 74 -41.08 -10.71 10.37
N GLY A 75 -42.21 -10.24 10.90
CA GLY A 75 -43.09 -11.07 11.70
C GLY A 75 -43.54 -12.23 10.83
N VAL A 76 -42.83 -13.36 10.92
CA VAL A 76 -43.31 -14.63 10.39
C VAL A 76 -44.30 -15.14 11.43
N GLU A 77 -45.57 -14.76 11.28
CA GLU A 77 -46.68 -15.47 11.90
C GLU A 77 -46.71 -16.89 11.32
N SER A 78 -46.12 -17.84 12.05
CA SER A 78 -46.37 -19.26 11.84
C SER A 78 -47.61 -19.64 12.63
N ARG A 79 -48.75 -19.71 11.94
CA ARG A 79 -49.94 -20.45 12.40
C ARG A 79 -49.87 -21.90 11.94
#